data_AF-A0A5K0Y2G5-F1
#
_entry.id   AF-A0A5K0Y2G5-F1
#
_cell.length_a   1.000
_cell.length_b   1.000
_cell.length_c   1.000
_cell.angle_alpha   90.00
_cell.angle_beta   90.00
_cell.angle_gamma   90.00
#
_symmetry.space_group_name_H-M   'P 1'
#
loop_
_entity.id
_entity.type
_entity.pdbx_description
1 polymer ?
#
loop_
_entity_poly.entity_id
_entity_poly.type
_entity_poly.pdbx_seq_one_letter_code
_entity_poly.pdbx_strand_id
1 'polypeptide(L)' 'MASSIAHITSNQKFPYPSTLNVDNFVSVKLSQTNFLLWKTQVLCLIESQH' A
#
# COMPACT_ATOMS: atom_id res chain seq x y z
N MET A 1 -18.71 -12.32 38.11
CA MET A 1 -18.55 -11.10 37.29
C MET A 1 -17.06 -10.86 37.13
N ALA A 2 -16.48 -11.26 36.00
CA ALA A 2 -15.10 -10.97 35.65
C ALA A 2 -15.09 -10.37 34.25
N SER A 3 -14.69 -9.10 34.20
CA SER A 3 -14.52 -8.32 32.98
C SER A 3 -13.47 -9.00 32.09
N SER A 4 -13.88 -9.41 30.88
CA SER A 4 -12.93 -9.88 29.87
C SER A 4 -12.45 -8.67 29.07
N ILE A 5 -11.38 -8.05 29.54
CA ILE A 5 -10.58 -7.11 28.76
C ILE A 5 -9.51 -7.94 28.04
N ALA A 6 -9.56 -7.94 26.71
CA ALA A 6 -8.52 -8.23 25.72
C ALA A 6 -9.20 -8.92 24.52
N HIS A 7 -9.01 -8.52 23.26
CA HIS A 7 -7.77 -8.11 22.63
C HIS A 7 -8.18 -7.24 21.43
N ILE A 8 -7.83 -5.95 21.44
CA ILE A 8 -7.96 -5.11 20.24
C ILE A 8 -6.84 -5.58 19.31
N THR A 9 -7.07 -6.65 18.55
CA THR A 9 -6.20 -6.99 17.44
C THR A 9 -6.48 -5.96 16.35
N SER A 10 -5.71 -4.87 16.38
CA SER A 10 -5.52 -4.02 15.22
C SER A 10 -4.84 -4.88 14.14
N ASN A 11 -5.65 -5.72 13.49
CA ASN A 11 -5.26 -6.41 12.28
C ASN A 11 -5.43 -5.41 11.14
N GLN A 12 -4.75 -4.26 11.23
CA GLN A 12 -4.49 -3.39 10.09
C GLN A 12 -3.46 -4.10 9.21
N LYS A 13 -3.85 -5.27 8.70
CA LYS A 13 -3.22 -5.88 7.55
C LYS A 13 -3.58 -4.92 6.43
N PHE A 14 -2.71 -3.95 6.16
CA PHE A 14 -2.66 -3.40 4.82
C PHE A 14 -2.49 -4.62 3.92
N PRO A 15 -3.52 -5.02 3.14
CA PRO A 15 -3.36 -6.16 2.27
C PRO A 15 -2.33 -5.70 1.26
N TYR A 16 -1.08 -6.11 1.46
CA TYR A 16 -0.05 -5.87 0.47
C TYR A 16 -0.62 -6.47 -0.81
N PRO A 17 -0.89 -5.67 -1.86
CA PRO A 17 -1.60 -6.16 -3.02
C PRO A 17 -0.65 -7.10 -3.78
N SER A 18 -0.64 -8.36 -3.37
CA SER A 18 0.22 -9.41 -3.93
C SER A 18 -0.24 -9.86 -5.31
N THR A 19 -1.39 -9.36 -5.78
CA THR A 19 -1.95 -9.62 -7.11
C THR A 19 -1.60 -8.55 -8.14
N LEU A 20 -1.00 -7.41 -7.74
CA LEU A 20 -0.66 -6.33 -8.65
C LEU A 20 0.83 -6.36 -9.01
N ASN A 21 1.11 -6.62 -10.28
CA ASN A 21 2.43 -6.40 -10.84
C ASN A 21 2.65 -4.90 -11.00
N VAL A 22 3.32 -4.26 -10.02
CA VAL A 22 3.62 -2.81 -10.01
C VAL A 22 4.37 -2.38 -11.27
N ASP A 23 5.18 -3.28 -11.85
CA ASP A 23 5.92 -3.06 -13.11
C ASP A 23 5.01 -2.70 -14.30
N ASN A 24 3.76 -3.20 -14.33
CA ASN A 24 2.82 -2.87 -15.40
C ASN A 24 2.24 -1.45 -15.28
N PHE A 25 2.35 -0.82 -14.11
CA PHE A 25 1.67 0.45 -13.81
C PHE A 25 2.64 1.60 -13.52
N VAL A 26 3.83 1.28 -13.02
CA VAL A 26 4.89 2.24 -12.75
C VAL A 26 5.97 2.08 -13.81
N SER A 27 5.85 2.83 -14.91
CA SER A 27 6.79 2.75 -16.04
C SER A 27 8.19 3.29 -15.73
N VAL A 28 8.40 3.88 -14.55
CA VAL A 28 9.65 4.53 -14.15
C VAL A 28 10.25 3.84 -12.94
N LYS A 29 11.46 3.30 -13.08
CA LYS A 29 12.22 2.76 -11.94
C LYS A 29 12.64 3.90 -11.00
N LEU A 30 12.45 3.69 -9.69
CA LEU A 30 12.80 4.69 -8.67
C LEU A 30 14.27 5.09 -8.74
N SER A 31 14.49 6.39 -8.83
CA SER A 31 15.79 7.06 -8.77
C SER A 31 15.65 8.37 -7.98
N GLN A 32 16.79 8.94 -7.60
CA GLN A 32 16.83 10.18 -6.82
C GLN A 32 16.28 11.39 -7.58
N THR A 33 16.36 11.39 -8.90
CA THR A 33 15.89 12.49 -9.76
C THR A 33 14.41 12.35 -10.16
N ASN A 34 13.83 11.15 -10.05
CA ASN A 34 12.46 10.88 -10.51
C ASN A 34 11.49 10.51 -9.37
N PHE A 35 11.91 10.66 -8.10
CA PHE A 35 11.12 10.28 -6.92
C PHE A 35 9.70 10.84 -6.94
N LEU A 36 9.53 12.12 -7.31
CA LEU A 36 8.20 12.75 -7.34
C LEU A 36 7.28 12.07 -8.36
N LEU A 37 7.79 11.80 -9.57
CA LEU A 37 7.03 11.13 -10.62
C LEU A 37 6.70 9.68 -10.24
N TRP A 38 7.68 8.95 -9.70
CA TRP A 38 7.50 7.60 -9.18
C TRP A 38 6.41 7.57 -8.10
N LYS A 39 6.46 8.51 -7.14
CA LYS A 39 5.47 8.63 -6.06
C LYS A 39 4.06 8.88 -6.61
N THR A 40 3.92 9.77 -7.59
CA THR A 40 2.62 10.02 -8.23
C THR A 40 2.06 8.76 -8.89
N GLN A 41 2.88 8.00 -9.62
CA GLN A 41 2.44 6.76 -10.26
C GLN A 41 2.00 5.70 -9.24
N VAL A 42 2.75 5.54 -8.14
CA VAL A 42 2.40 4.60 -7.06
C VAL A 42 1.11 5.02 -6.34
N LEU A 43 0.92 6.32 -6.07
CA LEU A 43 -0.32 6.82 -5.44
C LEU A 43 -1.54 6.57 -6.34
N CYS A 44 -1.43 6.88 -7.63
CA CYS A 44 -2.51 6.65 -8.59
C CYS A 44 -2.87 5.17 -8.69
N LEU A 45 -1.87 4.28 -8.65
CA LEU A 45 -2.10 2.84 -8.60
C LEU A 45 -2.90 2.43 -7.36
N ILE A 46 -2.52 2.93 -6.17
CA ILE A 46 -3.21 2.63 -4.91
C ILE A 46 -4.65 3.15 -4.93
N GLU A 47 -4.87 4.37 -5.40
CA GLU A 47 -6.20 4.97 -5.53
C GLU A 47 -7.09 4.21 -6.52
N SER A 48 -6.51 3.63 -7.57
CA SER A 48 -7.26 2.85 -8.57
C SER A 48 -7.71 1.46 -8.06
N GLN A 49 -7.24 1.01 -6.89
CA GLN A 49 -7.66 -0.28 -6.30
C GLN A 49 -8.84 -0.16 -5.34
N HIS A 50 -9.44 1.03 -5.22
CA HIS A 50 -10.61 1.30 -4.40
C HIS A 50 -11.88 1.33 -5.26
#